data_AF-A0A3N4U7I9-F1
#
_entry.id   AF-A0A3N4U7I9-F1
#
_cell.length_a   1.000
_cell.length_b   1.000
_cell.length_c   1.000
_cell.angle_alpha   90.00
_cell.angle_beta   90.00
_cell.angle_gamma   90.00
#
_symmetry.space_group_name_H-M   'P 1'
#
loop_
_entity.id
_entity.type
_entity.pdbx_description
1 polymer ?
#
loop_
_entity_poly.entity_id
_entity_poly.type
_entity_poly.pdbx_seq_one_letter_code
_entity_poly.pdbx_strand_id
1 'polypeptide(L)'
;MPFPEKKPRTWSRLGPTAAPTPATPTKTRGDAAEAQALAALQAAGLRLLARNYRTPGRGGGEIDLIMAERDGTLVFVEVRARASDRHGGAAASISAAKRERIVYAARHYLLRLRTPPPCRFDVVAIGPGGLEWLRGAFDAEGHGF
;
A
#
# COMPACT_ATOMS: atom_id res chain seq x y z
N MET A 1 -66.51 24.51 -25.67
CA MET A 1 -65.96 25.16 -24.47
C MET A 1 -64.67 24.42 -24.08
N PRO A 2 -63.47 24.90 -24.41
CA PRO A 2 -62.23 24.19 -24.08
C PRO A 2 -61.77 24.49 -22.64
N PHE A 3 -61.41 23.43 -21.91
CA PHE A 3 -60.69 23.48 -20.64
C PHE A 3 -59.16 23.60 -20.89
N PRO A 4 -58.39 24.24 -19.99
CA PRO A 4 -56.99 24.56 -20.23
C PRO A 4 -56.04 23.36 -20.07
N GLU A 5 -55.07 23.35 -20.98
CA GLU A 5 -53.92 22.46 -21.10
C GLU A 5 -53.01 22.50 -19.86
N LYS A 6 -52.69 21.33 -19.27
CA LYS A 6 -51.62 21.19 -18.28
C LYS A 6 -50.56 20.23 -18.82
N LYS A 7 -49.41 20.79 -19.19
CA LYS A 7 -48.23 20.04 -19.68
C LYS A 7 -47.53 19.30 -18.53
N PRO A 8 -47.14 18.03 -18.70
CA PRO A 8 -46.32 17.33 -17.71
C PRO A 8 -44.91 17.92 -17.66
N ARG A 9 -44.45 18.31 -16.47
CA ARG A 9 -43.09 18.80 -16.23
C ARG A 9 -42.13 17.61 -16.17
N THR A 10 -41.33 17.44 -17.22
CA THR A 10 -40.16 16.57 -17.25
C THR A 10 -39.11 17.08 -16.27
N TRP A 11 -38.66 16.27 -15.31
CA TRP A 11 -37.40 16.52 -14.62
C TRP A 11 -36.37 15.48 -15.09
N SER A 12 -35.53 15.87 -16.03
CA SER A 12 -34.26 15.19 -16.30
C SER A 12 -33.17 16.24 -16.33
N ARG A 13 -32.45 16.36 -15.21
CA ARG A 13 -31.15 17.03 -15.19
C ARG A 13 -30.17 16.03 -14.60
N LEU A 14 -29.45 15.35 -15.49
CA LEU A 14 -28.24 14.60 -15.17
C LEU A 14 -27.26 15.60 -14.53
N GLY A 15 -26.82 15.33 -13.31
CA GLY A 15 -25.75 16.11 -12.67
C GLY A 15 -24.41 15.83 -13.38
N PRO A 16 -23.48 16.81 -13.39
CA PRO A 16 -22.17 16.59 -13.99
C PRO A 16 -21.43 15.49 -13.22
N THR A 17 -21.02 14.45 -13.94
CA THR A 17 -20.08 13.45 -13.43
C THR A 17 -18.76 14.16 -13.14
N ALA A 18 -18.40 14.28 -11.86
CA ALA A 18 -17.12 14.87 -11.47
C ALA A 18 -15.98 14.05 -12.06
N ALA A 19 -15.16 14.66 -12.92
CA ALA A 19 -13.95 14.04 -13.44
C ALA A 19 -12.93 13.83 -12.30
N PRO A 20 -12.14 12.74 -12.32
CA PRO A 20 -11.11 12.50 -11.30
C PRO A 20 -10.03 13.58 -11.37
N THR A 21 -9.67 14.16 -10.22
CA THR A 21 -8.60 15.14 -10.07
C THR A 21 -7.24 14.53 -10.46
N PRO A 22 -6.37 15.25 -11.20
CA PRO A 22 -5.05 14.73 -11.56
C PRO A 22 -4.18 14.50 -10.32
N ALA A 23 -3.50 13.35 -10.26
CA ALA A 23 -2.59 13.00 -9.17
C ALA A 23 -1.34 13.89 -9.18
N THR A 24 -0.81 14.22 -8.00
CA THR A 24 0.46 14.96 -7.84
C THR A 24 1.66 14.09 -8.24
N PRO A 25 2.77 14.68 -8.73
CA PRO A 25 3.89 13.93 -9.30
C PRO A 25 4.56 12.95 -8.32
N THR A 26 4.57 13.26 -7.03
CA THR A 26 5.07 12.37 -5.97
C THR A 26 4.20 11.12 -5.81
N LYS A 27 2.88 11.25 -5.99
CA LYS A 27 1.92 10.15 -5.88
C LYS A 27 2.06 9.21 -7.07
N THR A 28 2.15 9.74 -8.29
CA THR A 28 2.40 8.95 -9.50
C THR A 28 3.71 8.16 -9.43
N ARG A 29 4.76 8.78 -8.87
CA ARG A 29 6.05 8.11 -8.65
C ARG A 29 5.96 6.98 -7.61
N GLY A 30 5.18 7.19 -6.56
CA GLY A 30 4.89 6.15 -5.55
C GLY A 30 4.15 4.96 -6.15
N ASP A 31 3.08 5.22 -6.91
CA ASP A 31 2.27 4.17 -7.54
C ASP A 31 3.08 3.34 -8.55
N ALA A 32 3.92 4.01 -9.35
CA ALA A 32 4.82 3.33 -10.29
C ALA A 32 5.87 2.46 -9.58
N ALA A 33 6.43 2.95 -8.47
CA ALA A 33 7.37 2.17 -7.66
C ALA A 33 6.68 0.95 -7.02
N GLU A 34 5.46 1.11 -6.47
CA GLU A 34 4.69 0.00 -5.93
C GLU A 34 4.44 -1.09 -7.00
N ALA A 35 4.05 -0.68 -8.20
CA ALA A 35 3.80 -1.61 -9.31
C ALA A 35 5.08 -2.39 -9.71
N GLN A 36 6.22 -1.72 -9.80
CA GLN A 36 7.49 -2.36 -10.13
C GLN A 36 7.97 -3.30 -9.01
N ALA A 37 7.80 -2.89 -7.75
CA ALA A 37 8.11 -3.74 -6.59
C ALA A 37 7.25 -5.01 -6.59
N LEU A 38 5.93 -4.86 -6.79
CA LEU A 38 5.00 -5.98 -6.90
C LEU A 38 5.41 -6.96 -8.00
N ALA A 39 5.72 -6.45 -9.20
CA ALA A 39 6.12 -7.30 -10.32
C ALA A 39 7.40 -8.10 -10.01
N ALA A 40 8.40 -7.47 -9.39
CA ALA A 40 9.64 -8.14 -9.00
C ALA A 40 9.41 -9.23 -7.94
N LEU A 41 8.59 -8.95 -6.92
CA LEU A 41 8.26 -9.90 -5.87
C LEU A 41 7.48 -11.10 -6.42
N GLN A 42 6.54 -10.87 -7.34
CA GLN A 42 5.80 -11.93 -8.03
C GLN A 42 6.71 -12.77 -8.92
N ALA A 43 7.64 -12.15 -9.65
CA ALA A 43 8.63 -12.85 -10.45
C ALA A 43 9.55 -13.72 -9.57
N ALA A 44 9.82 -13.29 -8.34
CA ALA A 44 10.53 -14.09 -7.33
C ALA A 44 9.67 -15.18 -6.67
N GLY A 45 8.41 -15.33 -7.08
CA GLY A 45 7.51 -16.40 -6.64
C GLY A 45 6.67 -16.09 -5.40
N LEU A 46 6.65 -14.83 -4.94
CA LEU A 46 5.75 -14.41 -3.86
C LEU A 46 4.35 -14.15 -4.40
N ARG A 47 3.33 -14.47 -3.61
CA ARG A 47 1.93 -14.26 -3.96
C ARG A 47 1.38 -13.03 -3.25
N LEU A 48 0.79 -12.10 -4.00
CA LEU A 48 0.10 -10.93 -3.44
C LEU A 48 -1.14 -11.35 -2.66
N LEU A 49 -1.25 -10.84 -1.42
CA LEU A 49 -2.44 -10.98 -0.57
C LEU A 49 -3.22 -9.66 -0.47
N ALA A 50 -2.52 -8.55 -0.30
CA ALA A 50 -3.13 -7.22 -0.21
C ALA A 50 -2.14 -6.14 -0.65
N ARG A 51 -2.68 -5.02 -1.14
CA ARG A 51 -1.94 -3.79 -1.44
C ARG A 51 -2.56 -2.63 -0.67
N ASN A 52 -1.77 -1.61 -0.38
CA ASN A 52 -2.21 -0.38 0.27
C ASN A 52 -3.08 -0.66 1.52
N TYR A 53 -2.65 -1.61 2.34
CA TYR A 53 -3.38 -2.03 3.52
C TYR A 53 -3.31 -0.94 4.59
N ARG A 54 -4.46 -0.49 5.09
CA ARG A 54 -4.57 0.58 6.08
C ARG A 54 -5.45 0.15 7.24
N THR A 55 -5.03 0.46 8.46
CA THR A 55 -5.87 0.25 9.65
C THR A 55 -6.81 1.45 9.87
N PRO A 56 -7.98 1.25 10.52
CA PRO A 56 -8.84 2.35 10.94
C PRO A 56 -8.16 3.31 11.94
N GLY A 57 -8.72 4.51 12.09
CA GLY A 57 -8.31 5.50 13.10
C GLY A 57 -7.28 6.53 12.64
N ARG A 58 -7.21 7.67 13.35
CA ARG A 58 -6.23 8.74 13.10
C ARG A 58 -4.84 8.24 13.51
N GLY A 59 -3.88 8.30 12.59
CA GLY A 59 -2.53 7.78 12.84
C GLY A 59 -2.39 6.28 12.65
N GLY A 60 -3.39 5.63 12.02
CA GLY A 60 -3.36 4.19 11.73
C GLY A 60 -2.12 3.73 10.97
N GLY A 61 -1.81 2.45 11.13
CA GLY A 61 -0.74 1.78 10.41
C GLY A 61 -1.06 1.63 8.93
N GLU A 62 -0.01 1.52 8.13
CA GLU A 62 -0.11 1.24 6.69
C GLU A 62 0.99 0.26 6.26
N ILE A 63 0.67 -0.56 5.26
CA ILE A 63 1.61 -1.48 4.59
C ILE A 63 1.32 -1.40 3.09
N ASP A 64 2.36 -1.17 2.30
CA ASP A 64 2.21 -1.01 0.86
C ASP A 64 1.84 -2.34 0.20
N LEU A 65 2.55 -3.43 0.53
CA LEU A 65 2.26 -4.77 0.02
C LEU A 65 2.31 -5.82 1.13
N ILE A 66 1.35 -6.75 1.11
CA ILE A 66 1.34 -7.95 1.93
C ILE A 66 1.44 -9.14 1.00
N MET A 67 2.50 -9.92 1.14
CA MET A 67 2.80 -11.07 0.30
C MET A 67 2.84 -12.37 1.11
N ALA A 68 2.74 -13.50 0.41
CA ALA A 68 3.02 -14.82 0.95
C ALA A 68 4.18 -15.47 0.18
N GLU A 69 5.14 -16.01 0.91
CA GLU A 69 6.14 -16.96 0.39
C GLU A 69 5.49 -18.34 0.13
N ARG A 70 6.20 -19.21 -0.58
CA ARG A 70 5.71 -20.57 -0.91
C ARG A 70 5.53 -21.46 0.31
N ASP A 71 6.30 -21.21 1.37
CA ASP A 71 6.27 -21.93 2.65
C ASP A 71 5.17 -21.43 3.60
N GLY A 72 4.42 -20.39 3.20
CA GLY A 72 3.36 -19.79 4.02
C GLY A 72 3.80 -18.61 4.87
N THR A 73 5.08 -18.22 4.85
CA THR A 73 5.58 -17.01 5.53
C THR A 73 4.89 -15.77 4.98
N LEU A 74 4.37 -14.91 5.87
CA LEU A 74 3.83 -13.60 5.50
C LEU A 74 4.95 -12.56 5.43
N VAL A 75 4.95 -11.80 4.35
CA VAL A 75 5.94 -10.75 4.10
C VAL A 75 5.22 -9.41 4.01
N PHE A 76 5.52 -8.54 4.97
CA PHE A 76 5.00 -7.17 5.01
C PHE A 76 6.04 -6.25 4.38
N VAL A 77 5.69 -5.61 3.27
CA VAL A 77 6.65 -4.85 2.45
C VAL A 77 6.30 -3.38 2.45
N GLU A 78 7.29 -2.56 2.75
CA GLU A 78 7.29 -1.12 2.49
C GLU A 78 8.04 -0.85 1.17
N VAL A 79 7.47 -0.02 0.30
CA VAL A 79 8.06 0.37 -0.97
C VAL A 79 8.54 1.82 -0.90
N ARG A 80 9.78 2.07 -1.34
CA ARG A 80 10.39 3.40 -1.33
C ARG A 80 10.88 3.82 -2.71
N ALA A 81 10.25 4.85 -3.28
CA ALA A 81 10.79 5.56 -4.43
C ALA A 81 11.94 6.50 -3.98
N ARG A 82 13.12 6.31 -4.54
CA ARG A 82 14.31 7.13 -4.29
C ARG A 82 14.52 8.12 -5.43
N ALA A 83 14.79 9.38 -5.07
CA ALA A 83 15.21 10.41 -6.02
C ALA A 83 16.69 10.34 -6.36
N SER A 84 17.53 9.86 -5.43
CA SER A 84 18.97 9.67 -5.60
C SER A 84 19.49 8.59 -4.66
N ASP A 85 20.65 8.03 -4.99
CA ASP A 85 21.30 6.96 -4.22
C ASP A 85 22.22 7.49 -3.10
N ARG A 86 22.24 8.82 -2.86
CA ARG A 86 23.20 9.49 -1.97
C ARG A 86 22.88 9.43 -0.46
N HIS A 87 21.76 8.82 -0.06
CA HIS A 87 21.34 8.78 1.34
C HIS A 87 21.24 7.33 1.82
N GLY A 88 21.65 7.10 3.08
CA GLY A 88 21.79 5.79 3.76
C GLY A 88 20.78 4.72 3.29
N GLY A 89 21.29 3.50 3.08
CA GLY A 89 20.63 2.36 2.41
C GLY A 89 19.16 2.10 2.77
N ALA A 90 18.46 1.27 2.00
CA ALA A 90 16.99 1.22 2.03
C ALA A 90 16.40 0.97 3.43
N ALA A 91 17.00 0.13 4.27
CA ALA A 91 16.58 -0.09 5.65
C ALA A 91 16.76 1.13 6.58
N ALA A 92 17.84 1.92 6.39
CA ALA A 92 18.09 3.15 7.13
C ALA A 92 17.12 4.27 6.77
N SER A 93 16.44 4.16 5.61
CA SER A 93 15.45 5.14 5.16
C SER A 93 14.07 5.01 5.82
N ILE A 94 13.85 3.94 6.61
CA ILE A 94 12.61 3.74 7.37
C ILE A 94 12.81 4.25 8.80
N SER A 95 12.15 5.37 9.12
CA SER A 95 12.17 5.96 10.47
C SER A 95 11.51 5.04 11.50
N ALA A 96 11.86 5.19 12.78
CA ALA A 96 11.26 4.44 13.89
C ALA A 96 9.72 4.55 13.88
N ALA A 97 9.19 5.77 13.72
CA ALA A 97 7.74 6.00 13.63
C ALA A 97 7.08 5.28 12.45
N LYS A 98 7.77 5.13 11.30
CA LYS A 98 7.23 4.35 10.18
C LYS A 98 7.27 2.85 10.49
N ARG A 99 8.33 2.34 11.12
CA ARG A 99 8.41 0.94 11.57
C ARG A 99 7.26 0.59 12.52
N GLU A 100 7.02 1.42 13.53
CA GLU A 100 5.90 1.24 14.48
C GLU A 100 4.55 1.15 13.77
N ARG A 101 4.30 2.02 12.79
CA ARG A 101 3.06 2.01 12.00
C ARG A 101 2.91 0.76 11.14
N ILE A 102 3.99 0.28 10.52
CA ILE A 102 3.99 -0.96 9.74
C ILE A 102 3.71 -2.15 10.67
N VAL A 103 4.38 -2.21 11.83
CA VAL A 103 4.16 -3.27 12.84
C VAL A 103 2.72 -3.25 13.36
N TYR A 104 2.17 -2.07 13.63
CA TYR A 104 0.77 -1.94 14.05
C TYR A 104 -0.21 -2.48 13.00
N ALA A 105 0.01 -2.14 11.72
CA ALA A 105 -0.81 -2.67 10.64
C ALA A 105 -0.64 -4.18 10.45
N ALA A 106 0.57 -4.70 10.61
CA ALA A 106 0.86 -6.13 10.49
C ALA A 106 0.11 -6.91 11.58
N ARG A 107 0.19 -6.45 12.84
CA ARG A 107 -0.59 -7.01 13.95
C ARG A 107 -2.08 -7.01 13.65
N HIS A 108 -2.61 -5.89 13.18
CA HIS A 108 -4.03 -5.80 12.81
C HIS A 108 -4.40 -6.78 11.68
N TYR A 109 -3.51 -7.00 10.71
CA TYR A 109 -3.73 -7.98 9.65
C TYR A 109 -3.76 -9.42 10.22
N LEU A 110 -2.79 -9.74 11.08
CA LEU A 110 -2.65 -11.06 11.70
C LEU A 110 -3.82 -11.45 12.59
N LEU A 111 -4.48 -10.49 13.25
CA LEU A 111 -5.71 -10.73 14.04
C LEU A 111 -6.86 -11.37 13.23
N ARG A 112 -6.81 -11.30 11.91
CA ARG A 112 -7.81 -11.92 11.02
C ARG A 112 -7.54 -13.40 10.75
N LEU A 113 -6.38 -13.90 11.14
CA LEU A 113 -5.94 -15.25 10.91
C LEU A 113 -6.14 -16.10 12.17
N ARG A 114 -6.54 -17.36 11.99
CA ARG A 114 -6.71 -18.30 13.11
C ARG A 114 -5.40 -18.60 13.84
N THR A 115 -4.30 -18.64 13.09
CA THR A 115 -2.95 -18.88 13.60
C THR A 115 -1.99 -18.00 12.80
N PRO A 116 -1.19 -17.15 13.45
CA PRO A 116 -0.21 -16.33 12.75
C PRO A 116 0.93 -17.22 12.22
N PRO A 117 1.23 -17.19 10.91
CA PRO A 117 2.39 -17.87 10.37
C PRO A 117 3.68 -17.09 10.68
N PRO A 118 4.87 -17.63 10.35
CA PRO A 118 6.09 -16.84 10.33
C PRO A 118 5.92 -15.54 9.55
N CYS A 119 6.52 -14.46 10.05
CA CYS A 119 6.38 -13.12 9.50
C CYS A 119 7.75 -12.50 9.24
N ARG A 120 7.86 -11.71 8.18
CA ARG A 120 9.06 -10.94 7.84
C ARG A 120 8.67 -9.53 7.38
N PHE A 121 9.48 -8.54 7.72
CA PHE A 121 9.34 -7.18 7.19
C PHE A 121 10.43 -6.91 6.16
N ASP A 122 10.01 -6.60 4.94
CA ASP A 122 10.91 -6.33 3.83
C ASP A 122 10.79 -4.87 3.41
N VAL A 123 11.86 -4.36 2.79
CA VAL A 123 11.85 -3.05 2.12
C VAL A 123 12.25 -3.25 0.67
N VAL A 124 11.48 -2.68 -0.25
CA VAL A 124 11.86 -2.58 -1.66
C VAL A 124 12.11 -1.11 -2.00
N ALA A 125 13.34 -0.77 -2.35
CA ALA A 125 13.70 0.56 -2.80
C ALA A 125 13.89 0.57 -4.32
N ILE A 126 13.35 1.62 -4.96
CA ILE A 126 13.43 1.82 -6.41
C ILE A 126 14.02 3.19 -6.67
N GLY A 127 15.21 3.21 -7.25
CA GLY A 127 15.96 4.42 -7.55
C GLY A 127 16.65 4.36 -8.91
N PRO A 128 17.51 5.37 -9.21
CA PRO A 128 18.31 5.39 -10.42
C PRO A 128 19.18 4.14 -10.61
N GLY A 129 19.73 3.58 -9.52
CA GLY A 129 20.48 2.33 -9.53
C GLY A 129 19.65 1.05 -9.72
N GLY A 130 18.32 1.16 -9.88
CA GLY A 130 17.42 0.04 -10.06
C GLY A 130 16.66 -0.35 -8.79
N LEU A 131 16.21 -1.61 -8.74
CA LEU A 131 15.45 -2.17 -7.63
C LEU A 131 16.39 -2.87 -6.64
N GLU A 132 16.28 -2.48 -5.37
CA GLU A 132 16.95 -3.11 -4.23
C GLU A 132 15.88 -3.73 -3.33
N TRP A 133 15.96 -5.03 -3.07
CA TRP A 133 15.06 -5.74 -2.16
C TRP A 133 15.83 -6.22 -0.93
N LEU A 134 15.56 -5.57 0.20
CA LEU A 134 16.09 -5.95 1.50
C LEU A 134 15.09 -6.84 2.22
N ARG A 135 15.45 -8.12 2.38
CA ARG A 135 14.69 -9.09 3.15
C ARG A 135 15.00 -8.95 4.64
N GLY A 136 13.99 -8.99 5.51
CA GLY A 136 14.20 -8.85 6.95
C GLY A 136 14.84 -7.50 7.31
N ALA A 137 14.36 -6.44 6.66
CA ALA A 137 14.95 -5.09 6.76
C ALA A 137 14.87 -4.51 8.18
N PHE A 138 13.90 -4.99 8.98
CA PHE A 138 13.81 -4.73 10.41
C PHE A 138 12.95 -5.81 11.06
N ASP A 139 13.16 -6.02 12.35
CA ASP A 139 12.32 -6.86 13.18
C ASP A 139 11.31 -6.01 13.95
N ALA A 140 10.25 -6.63 14.47
CA ALA A 140 9.36 -5.97 15.41
C ALA A 140 9.86 -6.14 16.86
N GLU A 141 11.16 -5.98 17.13
CA GLU A 141 11.68 -6.16 18.48
C GLU A 141 10.91 -5.31 19.51
N GLY A 142 10.59 -5.92 20.65
CA GLY A 142 9.71 -5.35 21.69
C GLY A 142 8.21 -5.51 21.44
N HIS A 143 7.81 -6.07 20.29
CA HIS A 143 6.42 -6.18 19.86
C HIS A 143 6.03 -7.65 19.60
N GLY A 144 6.24 -8.52 20.60
CA GLY A 144 6.00 -9.97 20.59
C GLY A 144 5.04 -10.50 19.52
N PHE A 145 5.59 -11.39 18.68
CA PHE A 145 4.85 -12.28 17.78
C PHE A 145 4.64 -13.63 18.45
#